data_AF-A0A0F0HG94-F1
#
_entry.id   AF-A0A0F0HG94-F1
#
_cell.length_a   1.000
_cell.length_b   1.000
_cell.length_c   1.000
_cell.angle_alpha   90.00
_cell.angle_beta   90.00
_cell.angle_gamma   90.00
#
_symmetry.space_group_name_H-M   'P 1'
#
loop_
_entity.id
_entity.type
_entity.pdbx_description
1 polymer ?
#
loop_
_entity_poly.entity_id
_entity_poly.type
_entity_poly.pdbx_seq_one_letter_code
_entity_poly.pdbx_strand_id
1 'polypeptide(L)' 'MAVGLPRSVESVVAVLGVWKAGAAYLPVDPGYPASRIAFMLEDALPAVVIYHPSLVVLVCDRPVTGPL' A
#
# COMPACT_ATOMS: atom_id res chain seq x y z
N MET A 1 -0.46 -6.83 0.65
CA MET A 1 -0.19 -5.49 1.21
C MET A 1 0.16 -4.55 0.08
N ALA A 2 -0.18 -3.26 0.15
CA ALA A 2 0.27 -2.27 -0.84
C ALA A 2 1.49 -1.51 -0.32
N VAL A 3 2.46 -1.23 -1.19
CA VAL A 3 3.69 -0.49 -0.86
C VAL A 3 3.81 0.69 -1.81
N GLY A 4 3.66 1.90 -1.26
CA GLY A 4 3.75 3.18 -1.96
C GLY A 4 4.85 4.06 -1.40
N LEU A 5 6.10 3.66 -1.66
CA LEU A 5 7.29 4.38 -1.21
C LEU A 5 8.13 4.81 -2.42
N PRO A 6 8.74 6.01 -2.41
CA PRO A 6 9.76 6.37 -3.39
C PRO A 6 10.94 5.40 -3.31
N ARG A 7 11.77 5.34 -4.35
CA ARG A 7 12.97 4.49 -4.33
C ARG A 7 13.90 4.93 -3.22
N SER A 8 14.04 4.07 -2.22
CA SER A 8 14.87 4.31 -1.03
C SER A 8 15.18 2.99 -0.31
N VAL A 9 15.99 3.04 0.75
CA VAL A 9 16.26 1.86 1.58
C VAL A 9 14.97 1.37 2.26
N GLU A 10 14.12 2.28 2.71
CA GLU A 10 12.82 1.99 3.34
C GLU A 10 11.91 1.21 2.38
N SER A 11 11.94 1.51 1.07
CA SER A 11 11.18 0.76 0.07
C SER A 11 11.60 -0.71 -0.02
N VAL A 12 12.91 -0.99 0.08
CA VAL A 12 13.45 -2.36 0.07
C VAL A 12 13.09 -3.07 1.37
N VAL A 13 13.24 -2.39 2.51
CA VAL A 13 12.86 -2.92 3.83
C VAL A 13 11.37 -3.25 3.88
N ALA A 14 10.51 -2.41 3.32
CA ALA A 14 9.07 -2.66 3.26
C ALA A 14 8.75 -3.92 2.46
N VAL A 15 9.33 -4.10 1.26
CA VAL A 15 9.12 -5.30 0.43
C VAL A 15 9.58 -6.56 1.16
N LEU A 16 10.78 -6.54 1.76
CA LEU A 16 11.29 -7.66 2.55
C LEU A 16 10.42 -7.95 3.78
N GLY A 17 9.91 -6.92 4.45
CA GLY A 17 8.98 -7.03 5.57
C GLY A 17 7.67 -7.70 5.17
N VAL A 18 7.11 -7.33 4.02
CA VAL A 18 5.89 -7.95 3.47
C VAL A 18 6.11 -9.45 3.24
N TRP A 19 7.22 -9.83 2.60
CA TRP A 19 7.55 -11.24 2.39
C TRP A 19 7.81 -11.99 3.70
N LYS A 20 8.51 -11.37 4.65
CA LYS A 20 8.75 -11.95 5.98
C LYS A 20 7.46 -12.16 6.77
N ALA A 21 6.45 -11.34 6.54
CA ALA A 21 5.11 -11.51 7.09
C ALA A 21 4.28 -12.59 6.37
N GLY A 22 4.82 -13.23 5.33
CA GLY A 22 4.13 -14.24 4.53
C GLY A 22 3.10 -13.65 3.56
N ALA A 23 3.17 -12.35 3.25
CA ALA A 23 2.24 -11.67 2.38
C ALA A 23 2.85 -11.34 1.01
N ALA A 24 2.00 -11.14 0.02
CA ALA A 24 2.37 -10.54 -1.26
C ALA A 24 2.32 -9.01 -1.18
N TYR A 25 3.18 -8.34 -1.96
CA TYR A 25 3.15 -6.89 -2.09
C TYR A 25 2.57 -6.45 -3.44
N LEU A 26 1.81 -5.35 -3.42
CA LEU A 26 1.36 -4.59 -4.58
C LEU A 26 2.20 -3.31 -4.65
N PRO A 27 3.04 -3.13 -5.67
CA PRO A 27 3.75 -1.87 -5.86
C PRO A 27 2.76 -0.78 -6.32
N VAL A 28 2.72 0.34 -5.61
CA VAL A 28 1.91 1.51 -5.94
C VAL A 28 2.84 2.69 -6.15
N ASP A 29 2.86 3.29 -7.33
CA ASP A 29 3.64 4.51 -7.57
C ASP A 29 2.84 5.73 -7.10
N PRO A 30 3.33 6.52 -6.12
CA PRO A 30 2.67 7.75 -5.67
C PRO A 30 2.57 8.82 -6.76
N GLY A 31 3.39 8.73 -7.82
CA GLY A 31 3.31 9.60 -9.00
C GLY A 31 2.13 9.32 -9.92
N TYR A 32 1.37 8.23 -9.70
CA TYR A 32 0.17 7.96 -10.46
C TYR A 32 -0.99 8.90 -10.08
N PRO A 33 -1.89 9.19 -11.03
CA PRO A 33 -3.13 9.91 -10.71
C PRO A 33 -3.90 9.21 -9.59
N ALA A 34 -4.53 9.98 -8.70
CA ALA A 34 -5.25 9.46 -7.54
C ALA A 34 -6.32 8.40 -7.91
N SER A 35 -7.01 8.58 -9.03
CA SER A 35 -7.99 7.61 -9.55
C SER A 35 -7.37 6.26 -9.88
N ARG A 36 -6.13 6.24 -10.39
CA ARG A 36 -5.41 5.00 -10.69
C ARG A 36 -5.00 4.28 -9.42
N ILE A 37 -4.52 5.02 -8.42
CA ILE A 37 -4.18 4.48 -7.11
C ILE A 37 -5.43 3.88 -6.45
N ALA A 38 -6.55 4.61 -6.46
CA ALA A 38 -7.83 4.14 -5.93
C ALA A 38 -8.26 2.82 -6.59
N PHE A 39 -8.25 2.76 -7.92
CA PHE A 39 -8.55 1.54 -8.67
C PHE A 39 -7.68 0.35 -8.24
N MET A 40 -6.36 0.55 -8.11
CA MET A 40 -5.44 -0.53 -7.71
C MET A 40 -5.74 -1.05 -6.31
N LEU A 41 -6.12 -0.17 -5.38
CA LEU A 41 -6.44 -0.55 -4.00
C LEU A 41 -7.83 -1.20 -3.89
N GLU A 42 -8.79 -0.76 -4.69
CA GLU A 42 -10.12 -1.37 -4.78
C GLU A 42 -10.07 -2.77 -5.39
N ASP A 43 -9.26 -2.97 -6.43
CA ASP A 43 -9.09 -4.26 -7.10
C ASP A 43 -8.31 -5.27 -6.25
N ALA A 44 -7.19 -4.84 -5.65
CA ALA A 44 -6.31 -5.74 -4.91
C ALA A 44 -6.72 -5.98 -3.44
N LEU A 45 -7.60 -5.14 -2.89
CA LEU A 45 -8.10 -5.20 -1.51
C LEU A 45 -6.99 -5.48 -0.47
N PRO A 46 -5.90 -4.69 -0.43
CA PRO A 46 -4.79 -4.96 0.46
C PRO A 46 -5.21 -4.78 1.93
N ALA A 47 -4.92 -5.77 2.77
CA ALA A 47 -5.19 -5.69 4.21
C ALA A 47 -4.39 -4.57 4.93
N VAL A 48 -3.25 -4.16 4.36
CA VAL A 48 -2.36 -3.12 4.90
C VAL A 48 -1.78 -2.31 3.75
N VAL A 49 -1.67 -1.00 3.93
CA VAL A 49 -1.00 -0.06 3.02
C VAL A 49 0.20 0.57 3.74
N ILE A 50 1.38 0.44 3.15
CA ILE A 50 2.63 1.02 3.63
C ILE A 50 2.95 2.23 2.74
N TYR A 51 2.96 3.43 3.32
CA TYR A 51 3.19 4.68 2.59
C TYR A 51 4.11 5.62 3.37
N HIS A 52 4.75 6.55 2.67
CA HIS A 52 5.58 7.57 3.31
C HIS A 52 4.68 8.71 3.80
N PRO A 53 4.80 9.20 5.05
CA PRO A 53 3.90 10.20 5.62
C PRO A 53 3.89 11.55 4.87
N SER A 54 4.92 11.87 4.09
CA SER A 54 4.93 13.05 3.21
C SER A 54 4.06 12.88 1.94
N LEU A 55 3.56 11.68 1.68
CA LEU A 55 2.72 11.29 0.55
C LEU A 55 1.34 10.88 1.09
N VAL A 56 0.59 11.85 1.60
CA VAL A 56 -0.80 11.62 2.01
C VAL A 56 -1.67 11.57 0.75
N VAL A 57 -1.95 10.37 0.27
CA VAL A 57 -3.06 10.12 -0.65
C VAL A 57 -4.24 9.69 0.20
N LEU A 58 -5.36 10.41 0.09
CA LEU A 58 -6.61 10.04 0.75
C LEU A 58 -7.08 8.69 0.18
N VAL A 59 -6.73 7.60 0.85
CA VAL A 59 -7.30 6.28 0.57
C VAL A 59 -8.54 6.17 1.45
N CYS A 60 -9.71 6.01 0.82
CA CYS A 60 -11.02 5.95 1.48
C CYS A 60 -10.98 5.18 2.81
N ASP A 61 -11.47 5.83 3.86
CA ASP A 61 -11.69 5.28 5.19
C ASP A 61 -12.71 4.14 5.09
N ARG A 62 -12.23 2.91 4.89
CA ARG A 62 -13.04 1.73 5.13
C ARG A 62 -12.68 1.21 6.51
N PRO A 63 -13.64 1.10 7.44
CA PRO A 63 -13.39 0.46 8.71
C PRO A 63 -12.96 -0.98 8.43
N VAL A 64 -11.82 -1.37 9.00
CA VAL A 64 -11.40 -2.77 9.12
C VAL A 64 -12.40 -3.49 10.03
N THR A 65 -13.56 -3.83 9.48
CA THR A 65 -14.56 -4.67 10.15
C THR A 65 -14.73 -5.94 9.30
N GLY A 66 -13.88 -6.93 9.57
CA GLY A 66 -14.12 -8.32 9.20
C GLY A 66 -14.25 -9.14 10.49
N PRO A 67 -15.15 -10.13 10.57
CA PRO A 67 -15.30 -10.94 11.78
C PRO A 67 -14.07 -11.85 11.94
N LEU A 68 -13.78 -12.18 13.21
CA LEU A 68 -12.90 -13.28 13.59
C LEU A 68 -13.38 -14.61 12.98
#